data_AF-A0A2W2D9G5-F1
#
_entry.id   AF-A0A2W2D9G5-F1
#
_cell.length_a   1.000
_cell.length_b   1.000
_cell.length_c   1.000
_cell.angle_alpha   90.00
_cell.angle_beta   90.00
_cell.angle_gamma   90.00
#
_symmetry.space_group_name_H-M   'P 1'
#
loop_
_entity.id
_entity.type
_entity.pdbx_description
1 polymer ?
#
loop_
_entity_poly.entity_id
_entity_poly.type
_entity_poly.pdbx_seq_one_letter_code
_entity_poly.pdbx_strand_id
1 'polypeptide(L)'
;MADPRRAERLDQPREPRGVRLPRVDQESFGRWAEGIARGMGTALFIVYMTLVLVLWFVWNTLAPEGVRFDPYTFTFLTLILSIQASYAAPLILLAQNRQSDRDRVAMEEDRRRATMQKADTEYLAREIAALRIALGEVATRDFVRSELSRLAEELDEAAQRRQRLEQRQRGENVARAGDGLDEPRDELDDDHPGERRRERSGEGPREVRDARSPES
;
A
#
# COMPACT_ATOMS: atom_id res chain seq x y z
N MET A 1 -61.31 -37.19 43.82
CA MET A 1 -60.00 -36.52 43.86
C MET A 1 -59.02 -37.45 43.18
N ALA A 2 -58.86 -37.31 41.86
CA ALA A 2 -58.03 -38.19 41.03
C ALA A 2 -56.80 -37.39 40.59
N ASP A 3 -55.62 -37.78 41.09
CA ASP A 3 -54.33 -37.16 40.77
C ASP A 3 -53.87 -37.68 39.39
N PRO A 4 -53.72 -36.82 38.38
CA PRO A 4 -53.31 -37.23 37.06
C PRO A 4 -51.83 -37.63 37.08
N ARG A 5 -51.59 -38.92 36.81
CA ARG A 5 -50.26 -39.46 36.50
C ARG A 5 -49.57 -38.54 35.52
N ARG A 6 -48.44 -37.96 35.95
CA ARG A 6 -47.51 -37.19 35.13
C ARG A 6 -47.31 -37.91 33.80
N ALA A 7 -47.86 -37.34 32.73
CA ALA A 7 -47.49 -37.70 31.38
C ALA A 7 -45.99 -37.42 31.22
N GLU A 8 -45.22 -38.49 31.12
CA GLU A 8 -43.81 -38.45 30.77
C GLU A 8 -43.72 -37.82 29.37
N ARG A 9 -43.36 -36.54 29.32
CA ARG A 9 -43.26 -35.76 28.08
C ARG A 9 -42.13 -36.34 27.24
N LEU A 10 -42.50 -37.14 26.24
CA LEU A 10 -41.63 -37.78 25.24
C LEU A 10 -41.04 -36.79 24.20
N ASP A 11 -41.04 -35.50 24.51
CA ASP A 11 -40.71 -34.42 23.57
C ASP A 11 -39.35 -33.75 23.87
N GLN A 12 -38.53 -34.39 24.71
CA GLN A 12 -37.15 -33.95 24.95
C GLN A 12 -36.21 -34.88 24.19
N PRO A 13 -35.49 -34.41 23.16
CA PRO A 13 -34.45 -35.20 22.54
C PRO A 13 -33.42 -35.54 23.61
N ARG A 14 -33.34 -36.83 23.93
CA ARG A 14 -32.42 -37.40 24.92
C ARG A 14 -31.00 -37.06 24.48
N GLU A 15 -30.34 -36.15 25.19
CA GLU A 15 -28.96 -35.77 24.89
C GLU A 15 -28.09 -37.04 24.87
N PRO A 16 -27.44 -37.35 23.73
CA PRO A 16 -26.58 -38.53 23.66
C PRO A 16 -25.45 -38.29 24.65
N ARG A 17 -25.39 -39.17 25.66
CA ARG A 17 -24.38 -39.19 26.72
C ARG A 17 -23.01 -39.23 26.05
N GLY A 18 -22.39 -38.05 25.92
CA GLY A 18 -21.17 -37.87 25.13
C GLY A 18 -20.04 -38.72 25.68
N VAL A 19 -19.62 -39.70 24.88
CA VAL A 19 -18.40 -40.46 25.14
C VAL A 19 -17.25 -39.45 25.11
N ARG A 20 -16.59 -39.22 26.26
CA ARG A 20 -15.38 -38.40 26.32
C ARG A 20 -14.25 -39.21 25.69
N LEU A 21 -14.17 -39.20 24.37
CA LEU A 21 -12.98 -39.63 23.66
C LEU A 21 -11.82 -38.74 24.14
N PRO A 22 -10.65 -39.31 24.49
CA PRO A 22 -9.47 -38.50 24.77
C PRO A 22 -9.21 -37.64 23.53
N ARG A 23 -9.25 -36.31 23.71
CA ARG A 23 -8.81 -35.38 22.66
C ARG A 23 -7.33 -35.66 22.45
N VAL A 24 -7.02 -36.43 21.40
CA VAL A 24 -5.66 -36.55 20.91
C VAL A 24 -5.18 -35.13 20.64
N ASP A 25 -4.07 -34.77 21.28
CA ASP A 25 -3.53 -33.42 21.30
C ASP A 25 -3.07 -33.03 19.89
N GLN A 26 -3.97 -32.36 19.14
CA GLN A 26 -3.81 -32.00 17.73
C GLN A 26 -2.61 -31.05 17.54
N GLU A 27 -2.23 -30.32 18.58
CA GLU A 27 -1.07 -29.42 18.63
C GLU A 27 0.25 -30.19 18.49
N SER A 28 0.39 -31.28 19.26
CA SER A 28 1.59 -32.12 19.28
C SER A 28 1.74 -32.93 17.99
N PHE A 29 0.64 -33.48 17.48
CA PHE A 29 0.64 -34.15 16.18
C PHE A 29 0.88 -33.18 15.02
N GLY A 30 0.35 -31.94 15.12
CA GLY A 30 0.52 -30.90 14.11
C GLY A 30 1.97 -30.49 13.90
N ARG A 31 2.77 -30.38 14.98
CA ARG A 31 4.21 -30.08 14.91
C ARG A 31 5.02 -31.22 14.32
N TRP A 32 4.68 -32.47 14.67
CA TRP A 32 5.34 -33.66 14.11
C TRP A 32 5.03 -33.81 12.61
N ALA A 33 3.77 -33.62 12.21
CA ALA A 33 3.32 -33.63 10.83
C ALA A 33 3.98 -32.51 10.00
N GLU A 34 4.21 -31.32 10.56
CA GLU A 34 4.93 -30.24 9.89
C GLU A 34 6.42 -30.57 9.66
N GLY A 35 7.05 -31.31 10.57
CA GLY A 35 8.39 -31.87 10.36
C GLY A 35 8.41 -32.87 9.22
N ILE A 36 7.44 -33.79 9.19
CA ILE A 36 7.32 -34.79 8.12
C ILE A 36 6.96 -34.16 6.77
N ALA A 37 6.08 -33.15 6.74
CA ALA A 37 5.70 -32.47 5.50
C ALA A 37 6.89 -31.75 4.86
N ARG A 38 7.73 -31.08 5.66
CA ARG A 38 9.00 -30.51 5.19
C ARG A 38 9.97 -31.59 4.70
N GLY A 39 10.00 -32.75 5.36
CA GLY A 39 10.81 -33.90 4.95
C GLY A 39 10.36 -34.55 3.63
N MET A 40 9.06 -34.84 3.46
CA MET A 40 8.51 -35.52 2.28
C MET A 40 8.58 -34.67 1.01
N GLY A 41 8.52 -33.34 1.11
CA GLY A 41 8.65 -32.44 -0.05
C GLY A 41 10.10 -32.24 -0.53
N THR A 42 11.09 -32.79 0.18
CA THR A 42 12.51 -32.59 -0.12
C THR A 42 13.07 -33.80 -0.87
N ALA A 43 13.85 -33.57 -1.93
CA ALA A 43 14.51 -34.62 -2.73
C ALA A 43 15.38 -35.59 -1.90
N LEU A 44 15.83 -35.15 -0.72
CA LEU A 44 16.59 -35.95 0.24
C LEU A 44 15.84 -37.16 0.79
N PHE A 45 14.50 -37.11 0.90
CA PHE A 45 13.72 -38.27 1.38
C PHE A 45 13.84 -39.46 0.42
N ILE A 46 13.72 -39.18 -0.88
CA ILE A 46 13.85 -40.21 -1.92
C ILE A 46 15.26 -40.79 -1.90
N VAL A 47 16.29 -39.94 -1.83
CA VAL A 47 17.70 -40.37 -1.75
C VAL A 47 17.93 -41.27 -0.54
N TYR A 48 17.43 -40.89 0.65
CA TYR A 48 17.55 -41.69 1.85
C TYR A 48 16.85 -43.05 1.71
N MET A 49 15.61 -43.08 1.21
CA MET A 49 14.87 -44.34 1.01
C MET A 49 15.56 -45.25 0.00
N THR A 50 16.08 -44.71 -1.10
CA THR A 50 16.88 -45.48 -2.07
C THR A 50 18.15 -46.03 -1.43
N LEU A 51 18.84 -45.25 -0.60
CA LEU A 51 20.06 -45.70 0.08
C LEU A 51 19.77 -46.85 1.05
N VAL A 52 18.68 -46.78 1.82
CA VAL A 52 18.27 -47.87 2.72
C VAL A 52 17.98 -49.16 1.94
N LEU A 53 17.24 -49.06 0.83
CA LEU A 53 16.96 -50.21 -0.05
C LEU A 53 18.23 -50.81 -0.63
N VAL A 54 19.13 -49.97 -1.16
CA VAL A 54 20.41 -50.41 -1.74
C VAL A 54 21.29 -51.04 -0.67
N LEU A 55 21.40 -50.44 0.52
CA LEU A 55 22.21 -50.98 1.60
C LEU A 55 21.67 -52.34 2.07
N TRP A 56 20.35 -52.49 2.18
CA TRP A 56 19.71 -53.75 2.54
C TRP A 56 19.94 -54.84 1.48
N PHE A 57 19.84 -54.46 0.20
CA PHE A 57 20.12 -55.35 -0.92
C PHE A 57 21.58 -55.82 -0.91
N VAL A 58 22.52 -54.87 -0.87
CA VAL A 58 23.97 -55.12 -0.81
C VAL A 58 24.32 -56.02 0.38
N TRP A 59 23.78 -55.73 1.57
CA TRP A 59 23.98 -56.54 2.76
C TRP A 59 23.53 -57.99 2.54
N ASN A 60 22.32 -58.22 2.05
CA ASN A 60 21.80 -59.59 1.86
C ASN A 60 22.45 -60.34 0.69
N THR A 61 22.97 -59.63 -0.33
CA THR A 61 23.68 -60.25 -1.45
C THR A 61 25.12 -60.61 -1.10
N LEU A 62 25.85 -59.73 -0.42
CA LEU A 62 27.28 -59.91 -0.13
C LEU A 62 27.55 -60.59 1.22
N ALA A 63 26.57 -60.67 2.12
CA ALA A 63 26.73 -61.36 3.39
C ALA A 63 26.96 -62.88 3.20
N PRO A 64 27.85 -63.49 4.01
CA PRO A 64 27.99 -64.94 4.11
C PRO A 64 26.67 -65.62 4.53
N GLU A 65 26.46 -66.87 4.10
CA GLU A 65 25.22 -67.64 4.33
C GLU A 65 24.75 -67.70 5.79
N GLY A 66 25.66 -67.63 6.77
CA GLY A 66 25.33 -67.65 8.20
C GLY A 66 24.82 -66.32 8.79
N VAL A 67 24.90 -65.21 8.06
CA VAL A 67 24.49 -63.86 8.52
C VAL A 67 23.52 -63.16 7.55
N ARG A 68 23.06 -63.88 6.51
CA ARG A 68 22.00 -63.40 5.62
C ARG A 68 20.69 -63.33 6.40
N PHE A 69 20.16 -62.12 6.56
CA PHE A 69 18.93 -61.88 7.29
C PHE A 69 17.69 -62.21 6.44
N ASP A 70 17.80 -62.09 5.10
CA ASP A 70 16.71 -62.29 4.13
C ASP A 70 17.23 -63.00 2.86
N PRO A 71 17.24 -64.35 2.83
CA PRO A 71 17.69 -65.15 1.67
C PRO A 71 16.82 -64.92 0.42
N TYR A 72 17.44 -64.84 -0.77
CA TYR A 72 16.95 -64.80 -2.18
C TYR A 72 15.56 -64.21 -2.57
N THR A 73 14.52 -64.25 -1.74
CA THR A 73 13.17 -63.73 -2.00
C THR A 73 12.87 -62.36 -1.40
N PHE A 74 13.78 -61.77 -0.61
CA PHE A 74 13.61 -60.46 0.06
C PHE A 74 12.23 -60.31 0.74
N THR A 75 11.80 -61.36 1.43
CA THR A 75 10.44 -61.47 1.98
C THR A 75 10.23 -60.49 3.12
N PHE A 76 11.23 -60.31 3.99
CA PHE A 76 11.15 -59.35 5.09
C PHE A 76 11.11 -57.91 4.57
N LEU A 77 11.94 -57.59 3.57
CA LEU A 77 11.91 -56.28 2.93
C LEU A 77 10.51 -55.97 2.37
N THR A 78 9.92 -56.93 1.67
CA THR A 78 8.59 -56.79 1.06
C THR A 78 7.50 -56.64 2.12
N LEU A 79 7.57 -57.41 3.22
CA LEU A 79 6.64 -57.29 4.36
C LEU A 79 6.71 -55.91 5.00
N ILE A 80 7.93 -55.39 5.22
CA ILE A 80 8.11 -54.05 5.80
C ILE A 80 7.60 -52.97 4.84
N LEU A 81 7.91 -53.06 3.54
CA LEU A 81 7.44 -52.10 2.54
C LEU A 81 5.91 -52.11 2.37
N SER A 82 5.27 -53.27 2.46
CA SER A 82 3.80 -53.37 2.37
C SER A 82 3.13 -52.77 3.61
N ILE A 83 3.66 -52.99 4.81
CA ILE A 83 3.21 -52.27 6.02
C ILE A 83 3.47 -50.78 5.87
N GLN A 84 4.62 -50.39 5.30
CA GLN A 84 5.00 -48.98 5.10
C GLN A 84 4.01 -48.23 4.23
N ALA A 85 3.62 -48.83 3.11
CA ALA A 85 2.58 -48.30 2.23
C ALA A 85 1.22 -48.22 2.94
N SER A 86 0.88 -49.24 3.74
CA SER A 86 -0.41 -49.30 4.45
C SER A 86 -0.58 -48.20 5.49
N TYR A 87 0.46 -47.87 6.28
CA TYR A 87 0.37 -46.80 7.27
C TYR A 87 0.47 -45.39 6.66
N ALA A 88 1.00 -45.27 5.43
CA ALA A 88 1.10 -43.99 4.75
C ALA A 88 -0.27 -43.36 4.48
N ALA A 89 -1.25 -44.15 4.05
CA ALA A 89 -2.60 -43.66 3.72
C ALA A 89 -3.30 -42.91 4.88
N PRO A 90 -3.39 -43.45 6.11
CA PRO A 90 -4.00 -42.73 7.23
C PRO A 90 -3.19 -41.50 7.68
N LEU A 91 -1.86 -41.53 7.58
CA LEU A 91 -1.03 -40.35 7.87
C LEU A 91 -1.25 -39.24 6.84
N ILE A 92 -1.34 -39.59 5.55
CA ILE A 92 -1.63 -38.66 4.47
C ILE A 92 -3.01 -38.05 4.67
N LEU A 93 -4.03 -38.85 5.01
CA LEU A 93 -5.39 -38.37 5.26
C LEU A 93 -5.43 -37.35 6.41
N LEU A 94 -4.67 -37.61 7.49
CA LEU A 94 -4.60 -36.68 8.62
C LEU A 94 -3.83 -35.39 8.28
N ALA A 95 -2.77 -35.48 7.48
CA ALA A 95 -2.06 -34.32 6.96
C ALA A 95 -2.96 -33.49 6.02
N GLN A 96 -3.75 -34.14 5.17
CA GLN A 96 -4.69 -33.51 4.24
C GLN A 96 -5.83 -32.80 4.97
N ASN A 97 -6.42 -33.39 6.01
CA ASN A 97 -7.45 -32.72 6.82
C ASN A 97 -6.93 -31.39 7.38
N ARG A 98 -5.71 -31.38 7.93
CA ARG A 98 -5.11 -30.15 8.48
C ARG A 98 -4.75 -29.13 7.40
N GLN A 99 -4.37 -29.56 6.20
CA GLN A 99 -4.15 -28.66 5.07
C GLN A 99 -5.47 -28.03 4.61
N SER A 100 -6.52 -28.83 4.49
CA SER A 100 -7.87 -28.38 4.15
C SER A 100 -8.43 -27.39 5.18
N ASP A 101 -8.16 -27.59 6.47
CA ASP A 101 -8.57 -26.64 7.52
C ASP A 101 -7.86 -25.28 7.40
N ARG A 102 -6.54 -25.28 7.11
CA ARG A 102 -5.80 -24.03 6.85
C ARG A 102 -6.29 -23.35 5.58
N ASP A 103 -6.48 -24.11 4.51
CA ASP A 103 -6.97 -23.59 3.24
C ASP A 103 -8.36 -22.97 3.42
N ARG A 104 -9.22 -23.58 4.24
CA ARG A 104 -10.52 -23.02 4.59
C ARG A 104 -10.41 -21.68 5.31
N VAL A 105 -9.56 -21.57 6.34
CA VAL A 105 -9.35 -20.31 7.07
C VAL A 105 -8.80 -19.23 6.13
N ALA A 106 -7.82 -19.57 5.29
CA ALA A 106 -7.26 -18.65 4.31
C ALA A 106 -8.33 -18.16 3.31
N MET A 107 -9.21 -19.05 2.84
CA MET A 107 -10.32 -18.69 1.94
C MET A 107 -11.37 -17.81 2.63
N GLU A 108 -11.65 -18.04 3.92
CA GLU A 108 -12.56 -17.19 4.70
C GLU A 108 -11.96 -15.79 4.91
N GLU A 109 -10.66 -15.68 5.18
CA GLU A 109 -9.97 -14.39 5.25
C GLU A 109 -9.96 -13.66 3.91
N ASP A 110 -9.64 -14.36 2.82
CA ASP A 110 -9.59 -13.78 1.49
C ASP A 110 -10.95 -13.22 1.06
N ARG A 111 -12.03 -13.97 1.34
CA ARG A 111 -13.40 -13.48 1.16
C ARG A 111 -13.69 -12.20 1.95
N ARG A 112 -13.28 -12.14 3.23
CA ARG A 112 -13.43 -10.93 4.04
C ARG A 112 -12.66 -9.75 3.45
N ARG A 113 -11.42 -9.97 3.04
CA ARG A 113 -10.59 -8.93 2.39
C ARG A 113 -11.23 -8.45 1.09
N ALA A 114 -11.73 -9.35 0.25
CA ALA A 114 -12.42 -9.00 -0.99
C ALA A 114 -13.69 -8.17 -0.73
N THR A 115 -14.47 -8.49 0.31
CA THR A 115 -15.64 -7.68 0.69
C THR A 115 -15.26 -6.29 1.16
N MET A 116 -14.18 -6.15 1.94
CA MET A 116 -13.68 -4.85 2.39
C MET A 116 -13.13 -4.03 1.22
N GLN A 117 -12.32 -4.63 0.35
CA GLN A 117 -11.79 -3.96 -0.85
C GLN A 117 -12.91 -3.47 -1.77
N LYS A 118 -13.98 -4.26 -1.92
CA LYS A 118 -15.16 -3.83 -2.67
C LYS A 118 -15.81 -2.60 -2.04
N ALA A 119 -16.01 -2.60 -0.72
CA ALA A 119 -16.59 -1.47 0.00
C ALA A 119 -15.71 -0.21 -0.09
N ASP A 120 -14.38 -0.36 0.05
CA ASP A 120 -13.43 0.75 -0.09
C ASP A 120 -13.46 1.34 -1.50
N THR A 121 -13.53 0.47 -2.52
CA THR A 121 -13.63 0.92 -3.92
C THR A 121 -14.94 1.65 -4.18
N GLU A 122 -16.07 1.14 -3.67
CA GLU A 122 -17.37 1.82 -3.78
C GLU A 122 -17.37 3.17 -3.05
N TYR A 123 -16.73 3.25 -1.88
CA TYR A 123 -16.55 4.49 -1.14
C TYR A 123 -15.71 5.51 -1.92
N LEU A 124 -14.53 5.11 -2.41
CA LEU A 124 -13.68 5.97 -3.22
C LEU A 124 -14.37 6.42 -4.51
N ALA A 125 -15.12 5.54 -5.17
CA ALA A 125 -15.89 5.90 -6.38
C ALA A 125 -16.97 6.94 -6.07
N ARG A 126 -17.68 6.81 -4.94
CA ARG A 126 -18.67 7.80 -4.49
C ARG A 126 -17.99 9.13 -4.14
N GLU A 127 -16.86 9.09 -3.46
CA GLU A 127 -16.11 10.28 -3.07
C GLU A 127 -15.57 11.03 -4.29
N ILE A 128 -15.02 10.30 -5.28
CA ILE A 128 -14.58 10.88 -6.55
C ILE A 128 -15.76 11.47 -7.33
N ALA A 129 -16.92 10.81 -7.32
CA ALA A 129 -18.12 11.35 -7.96
C ALA A 129 -18.59 12.65 -7.28
N ALA A 130 -18.60 12.70 -5.95
CA ALA A 130 -18.93 13.90 -5.18
C ALA A 130 -17.91 15.03 -5.44
N LEU A 131 -16.61 14.71 -5.42
CA LEU A 131 -15.54 15.64 -5.75
C LEU A 131 -15.67 16.18 -7.18
N ARG A 132 -16.02 15.33 -8.15
CA ARG A 132 -16.25 15.73 -9.55
C ARG A 132 -17.42 16.71 -9.67
N ILE A 133 -18.50 16.51 -8.92
CA ILE A 133 -19.65 17.43 -8.92
C ILE A 133 -19.24 18.78 -8.30
N ALA A 134 -18.60 18.76 -7.13
CA ALA A 134 -18.12 19.97 -6.47
C ALA A 134 -17.12 20.74 -7.34
N LEU A 135 -16.17 20.06 -7.99
CA LEU A 135 -15.25 20.66 -8.96
C LEU A 135 -15.97 21.15 -10.22
N GLY A 136 -17.01 20.45 -10.69
CA GLY A 136 -17.81 20.89 -11.82
C GLY A 136 -18.54 22.21 -11.55
N GLU A 137 -19.02 22.42 -10.32
CA GLU A 137 -19.67 23.66 -9.90
C GLU A 137 -18.67 24.83 -9.79
N VAL A 138 -17.48 24.60 -9.23
CA VAL A 138 -16.47 25.66 -9.00
C VAL A 138 -15.60 25.94 -10.23
N ALA A 139 -15.36 24.96 -11.10
CA ALA A 139 -14.51 25.08 -12.28
C ALA A 139 -15.33 25.13 -13.58
N THR A 140 -16.49 25.79 -13.57
CA THR A 140 -17.15 26.08 -14.86
C THR A 140 -16.19 26.98 -15.66
N ARG A 141 -15.87 26.59 -16.90
CA ARG A 141 -14.95 27.31 -17.79
C ARG A 141 -15.25 28.82 -17.84
N ASP A 142 -16.53 29.18 -17.76
CA ASP A 142 -16.99 30.56 -17.78
C ASP A 142 -16.69 31.31 -16.48
N PHE A 143 -16.72 30.65 -15.32
CA PHE A 143 -16.32 31.24 -14.03
C PHE A 143 -14.80 31.47 -13.97
N VAL A 144 -14.02 30.47 -14.39
CA VAL A 144 -12.55 30.60 -14.47
C VAL A 144 -12.19 31.69 -15.48
N ARG A 145 -12.86 31.74 -16.63
CA ARG A 145 -12.69 32.80 -17.63
C ARG A 145 -13.10 34.15 -17.07
N SER A 146 -14.23 34.27 -16.39
CA SER A 146 -14.69 35.55 -15.84
C SER A 146 -13.75 36.07 -14.78
N GLU A 147 -13.23 35.21 -13.91
CA GLU A 147 -12.32 35.64 -12.85
C GLU A 147 -10.93 35.98 -13.38
N LEU A 148 -10.43 35.22 -14.37
CA LEU A 148 -9.20 35.58 -15.08
C LEU A 148 -9.35 36.90 -15.86
N SER A 149 -10.48 37.10 -16.54
CA SER A 149 -10.77 38.37 -17.23
C SER A 149 -10.87 39.53 -16.26
N ARG A 150 -11.57 39.34 -15.12
CA ARG A 150 -11.72 40.36 -14.08
C ARG A 150 -10.37 40.76 -13.48
N LEU A 151 -9.53 39.78 -13.16
CA LEU A 151 -8.16 40.03 -12.67
C LEU A 151 -7.29 40.72 -13.74
N ALA A 152 -7.43 40.35 -15.01
CA ALA A 152 -6.71 41.00 -16.11
C ALA A 152 -7.14 42.47 -16.27
N GLU A 153 -8.43 42.75 -16.13
CA GLU A 153 -8.99 44.10 -16.26
C GLU A 153 -8.61 44.99 -15.06
N GLU A 154 -8.60 44.45 -13.83
CA GLU A 154 -8.07 45.15 -12.65
C GLU A 154 -6.59 45.53 -12.82
N LEU A 155 -5.77 44.63 -13.39
CA LEU A 155 -4.36 44.91 -13.67
C LEU A 155 -4.19 45.98 -14.74
N ASP A 156 -4.99 45.95 -15.81
CA ASP A 156 -4.92 46.95 -16.88
C ASP A 156 -5.37 48.34 -16.38
N GLU A 157 -6.44 48.41 -15.60
CA GLU A 157 -6.86 49.65 -14.93
C GLU A 157 -5.78 50.18 -13.97
N ALA A 158 -5.10 49.31 -13.22
CA ALA A 158 -3.99 49.70 -12.37
C ALA A 158 -2.82 50.27 -13.18
N ALA A 159 -2.50 49.66 -14.32
CA ALA A 159 -1.47 50.15 -15.24
C ALA A 159 -1.84 51.52 -15.85
N GLN A 160 -3.08 51.68 -16.32
CA GLN A 160 -3.58 52.94 -16.87
C GLN A 160 -3.61 54.07 -15.82
N ARG A 161 -4.01 53.75 -14.58
CA ARG A 161 -3.96 54.71 -13.46
C ARG A 161 -2.53 55.22 -13.23
N ARG A 162 -1.54 54.32 -13.24
CA ARG A 162 -0.12 54.69 -13.13
C ARG A 162 0.30 55.61 -14.29
N GLN A 163 -0.04 55.26 -15.53
CA GLN A 163 0.30 56.09 -16.70
C GLN A 163 -0.36 57.48 -16.68
N ARG A 164 -1.63 57.60 -16.24
CA ARG A 164 -2.30 58.90 -16.13
C ARG A 164 -1.65 59.80 -15.08
N LEU A 165 -1.19 59.23 -13.96
CA LEU A 165 -0.45 59.98 -12.95
C LEU A 165 0.89 60.48 -13.52
N GLU A 166 1.61 59.64 -14.26
CA GLU A 166 2.84 60.04 -14.95
C GLU A 166 2.61 61.13 -16.01
N GLN A 167 1.51 61.04 -16.77
CA GLN A 167 1.14 62.07 -17.75
C GLN A 167 0.74 63.40 -17.09
N ARG A 168 -0.01 63.35 -15.98
CA ARG A 168 -0.32 64.56 -15.21
C ARG A 168 0.95 65.21 -14.67
N GLN A 169 1.88 64.43 -14.13
CA GLN A 169 3.19 64.93 -13.69
C GLN A 169 4.01 65.51 -14.85
N ARG A 170 3.98 64.89 -16.04
CA ARG A 170 4.63 65.45 -17.24
C ARG A 170 3.96 66.75 -17.71
N GLY A 171 2.64 66.80 -17.77
CA GLY A 171 1.89 67.99 -18.18
C GLY A 171 2.09 69.15 -17.22
N GLU A 172 2.13 68.87 -15.91
CA GLU A 172 2.43 69.86 -14.87
C GLU A 172 3.87 70.37 -14.97
N ASN A 173 4.85 69.47 -15.22
CA ASN A 173 6.24 69.88 -15.48
C ASN A 173 6.40 70.71 -16.76
N VAL A 174 5.66 70.40 -17.83
CA VAL A 174 5.70 71.15 -19.09
C VAL A 174 4.98 72.50 -18.95
N ALA A 175 3.85 72.58 -18.24
CA ALA A 175 3.16 73.83 -17.94
C ALA A 175 4.03 74.76 -17.08
N ARG A 176 4.72 74.19 -16.07
CA ARG A 176 5.70 74.92 -15.23
C ARG A 176 6.94 75.36 -16.01
N ALA A 177 7.29 74.67 -17.10
CA ALA A 177 8.37 75.06 -18.01
C ALA A 177 7.94 76.08 -19.08
N GLY A 178 6.65 76.15 -19.41
CA GLY A 178 6.08 77.09 -20.39
C GLY A 178 5.70 78.46 -19.80
N ASP A 179 5.39 78.52 -18.50
CA ASP A 179 5.03 79.73 -17.75
C ASP A 179 6.27 80.49 -17.22
N GLY A 180 7.43 80.31 -17.85
CA GLY A 180 8.73 80.86 -17.42
C GLY A 180 9.40 81.81 -18.42
N LEU A 181 8.68 82.32 -19.42
CA LEU A 181 9.27 83.19 -20.46
C LEU A 181 8.85 84.67 -20.44
N ASP A 182 8.06 85.11 -19.48
CA ASP A 182 7.81 86.55 -19.26
C ASP A 182 8.28 86.95 -17.85
N GLU A 183 9.60 87.08 -17.68
CA GLU A 183 10.20 87.77 -16.55
C GLU A 183 10.94 89.01 -17.06
N PRO A 184 10.46 90.24 -16.83
CA PRO A 184 11.31 91.41 -16.92
C PRO A 184 12.27 91.35 -15.72
N ARG A 185 13.55 91.11 -16.05
CA ARG A 185 14.66 91.32 -15.13
C ARG A 185 14.70 92.80 -14.75
N ASP A 186 14.45 93.11 -13.49
CA ASP A 186 15.03 94.27 -12.84
C ASP A 186 16.01 93.78 -11.77
N GLU A 187 17.26 94.19 -11.98
CA GLU A 187 18.38 94.04 -11.08
C GLU A 187 18.07 94.65 -9.71
N LEU A 188 18.42 93.93 -8.64
CA LEU A 188 18.88 94.53 -7.40
C LEU A 188 19.80 93.55 -6.68
N ASP A 189 21.09 93.85 -6.83
CA ASP A 189 22.18 93.81 -5.86
C ASP A 189 22.21 92.70 -4.79
N ASP A 190 23.25 91.89 -4.97
CA ASP A 190 24.38 91.74 -4.04
C ASP A 190 24.56 90.44 -3.23
N ASP A 191 25.84 90.03 -3.29
CA ASP A 191 26.64 89.14 -2.46
C ASP A 191 26.34 87.62 -2.35
N HIS A 192 27.20 86.87 -3.05
CA HIS A 192 27.79 85.58 -2.63
C HIS A 192 28.70 85.78 -1.38
N PRO A 193 29.18 84.75 -0.64
CA PRO A 193 29.29 83.32 -0.99
C PRO A 193 29.01 82.31 0.17
N GLY A 194 29.03 81.00 -0.15
CA GLY A 194 29.59 80.02 0.79
C GLY A 194 29.04 78.59 0.73
N GLU A 195 29.79 77.69 0.06
CA GLU A 195 30.26 76.37 0.55
C GLU A 195 29.24 75.33 1.08
N ARG A 196 29.25 74.02 0.81
CA ARG A 196 30.18 72.99 0.31
C ARG A 196 29.30 71.75 0.02
N ARG A 197 29.41 71.09 -1.14
CA ARG A 197 30.22 69.88 -1.44
C ARG A 197 29.75 68.54 -0.79
N ARG A 198 29.64 67.54 -1.69
CA ARG A 198 29.79 66.06 -1.55
C ARG A 198 28.51 65.25 -1.35
N GLU A 199 28.02 64.52 -2.37
CA GLU A 199 28.51 63.22 -2.92
C GLU A 199 28.22 62.00 -2.03
N ARG A 200 27.36 61.10 -2.54
CA ARG A 200 27.52 59.63 -2.63
C ARG A 200 26.23 59.06 -3.25
N SER A 201 26.22 58.55 -4.48
CA SER A 201 26.84 57.32 -5.02
C SER A 201 26.19 56.02 -4.56
N GLY A 202 25.83 55.18 -5.55
CA GLY A 202 25.55 53.74 -5.44
C GLY A 202 24.09 53.40 -5.80
N GLU A 203 23.69 53.20 -7.05
CA GLU A 203 24.12 52.19 -8.06
C GLU A 203 23.69 50.75 -7.72
N GLY A 204 22.87 50.19 -8.61
CA GLY A 204 22.81 48.75 -8.88
C GLY A 204 21.46 48.22 -9.35
N PRO A 205 21.27 47.89 -10.64
CA PRO A 205 20.34 46.87 -11.08
C PRO A 205 21.08 45.53 -11.20
N ARG A 206 20.56 44.46 -10.59
CA ARG A 206 21.05 43.09 -10.81
C ARG A 206 19.98 42.25 -11.49
N GLU A 207 20.18 42.08 -12.79
CA GLU A 207 19.68 40.98 -13.58
C GLU A 207 20.74 39.87 -13.55
N VAL A 208 20.42 38.65 -13.08
CA VAL A 208 21.14 37.42 -13.48
C VAL A 208 20.18 36.21 -13.41
N ARG A 209 19.67 35.87 -14.60
CA ARG A 209 19.46 34.55 -15.20
C ARG A 209 20.04 33.33 -14.45
N ASP A 210 19.28 32.26 -14.27
CA ASP A 210 19.84 30.91 -14.50
C ASP A 210 18.80 29.87 -14.90
N ALA A 211 19.26 28.92 -15.71
CA ALA A 211 18.53 27.86 -16.37
C ALA A 211 18.97 26.48 -15.84
N ARG A 212 18.25 25.42 -16.26
CA ARG A 212 18.50 23.95 -16.06
C ARG A 212 18.22 23.43 -14.64
N SER A 213 17.63 22.26 -14.40
CA SER A 213 17.42 21.03 -15.20
C SER A 213 16.33 20.15 -14.52
N PRO A 214 15.73 19.15 -15.19
CA PRO A 214 14.93 18.10 -14.55
C PRO A 214 15.80 16.86 -14.25
N GLU A 215 15.56 16.19 -13.14
CA GLU A 215 16.08 14.84 -12.87
C GLU A 215 14.96 13.79 -12.86
N SER A 216 15.37 12.63 -13.35
CA SER A 216 14.73 11.34 -13.58
C SER A 216 14.29 10.60 -12.33
#